data_AF-A0A2V5WJ40-F1
#
_entry.id   AF-A0A2V5WJ40-F1
#
_cell.length_a   1.000
_cell.length_b   1.000
_cell.length_c   1.000
_cell.angle_alpha   90.00
_cell.angle_beta   90.00
_cell.angle_gamma   90.00
#
_symmetry.space_group_name_H-M   'P 1'
#
loop_
_entity.id
_entity.type
_entity.pdbx_description
1 polymer ?
#
loop_
_entity_poly.entity_id
_entity_poly.type
_entity_poly.pdbx_seq_one_letter_code
_entity_poly.pdbx_strand_id
1 'polypeptide(L)'
;MSDADKLEALRRLDQFRQWRSLDDKRYCLVCGKIITGRQIQVAGGTRGNGPLRLSCPTERCNSIPMDWVLPTDEILAKVEVMAAEECKTAAPMPANHSNGRSERAHSGHNGIASQLRKFSFHFKRSA
;
A
#
# COMPACT_ATOMS: atom_id res chain seq x y z
N MET A 1 13.54 -8.87 -4.96
CA MET A 1 12.89 -10.04 -5.58
C MET A 1 11.94 -9.52 -6.64
N SER A 2 11.79 -10.21 -7.77
CA SER A 2 10.79 -9.83 -8.76
C SER A 2 9.37 -10.22 -8.31
N ASP A 3 8.34 -9.66 -8.93
CA ASP A 3 6.94 -10.03 -8.65
C ASP A 3 6.69 -11.53 -8.93
N ALA A 4 7.34 -12.08 -9.96
CA ALA A 4 7.25 -13.50 -10.29
C ALA A 4 7.89 -14.37 -9.18
N ASP A 5 9.09 -14.02 -8.73
CA ASP A 5 9.76 -14.74 -7.62
C ASP A 5 8.94 -14.65 -6.33
N LYS A 6 8.31 -13.50 -6.07
CA LYS A 6 7.45 -13.30 -4.90
C LYS A 6 6.23 -14.20 -4.96
N LEU A 7 5.56 -14.26 -6.11
CA LEU A 7 4.39 -15.09 -6.31
C LEU A 7 4.75 -16.58 -6.19
N GLU A 8 5.90 -16.99 -6.72
CA GLU A 8 6.41 -18.35 -6.56
C GLU A 8 6.70 -18.68 -5.09
N ALA A 9 7.35 -17.76 -4.37
CA ALA A 9 7.61 -17.93 -2.94
C ALA A 9 6.30 -18.06 -2.13
N LEU A 10 5.30 -17.25 -2.43
CA LEU A 10 3.97 -17.34 -1.80
C LEU A 10 3.32 -18.69 -2.07
N ARG A 11 3.30 -19.16 -3.33
CA ARG A 11 2.76 -20.46 -3.72
C ARG A 11 3.47 -21.63 -3.04
N ARG A 12 4.79 -21.54 -2.86
CA ARG A 12 5.60 -22.60 -2.26
C ARG A 12 5.48 -22.68 -0.74
N LEU A 13 5.36 -21.53 -0.07
CA LEU A 13 5.43 -21.42 1.39
C LEU A 13 4.04 -21.38 2.07
N ASP A 14 3.00 -20.86 1.39
CA ASP A 14 1.61 -20.97 1.83
C ASP A 14 0.92 -22.11 1.08
N GLN A 15 1.17 -23.35 1.52
CA GLN A 15 0.68 -24.55 0.85
C GLN A 15 -0.80 -24.85 1.13
N PHE A 16 -1.39 -24.16 2.10
CA PHE A 16 -2.76 -24.40 2.54
C PHE A 16 -3.79 -23.73 1.64
N ARG A 17 -3.40 -22.63 0.98
CA ARG A 17 -4.26 -21.82 0.13
C ARG A 17 -3.49 -21.35 -1.09
N GLN A 18 -4.07 -21.55 -2.26
CA GLN A 18 -3.40 -21.19 -3.50
C GLN A 18 -3.34 -19.67 -3.71
N TRP A 19 -2.15 -19.17 -4.10
CA TRP A 19 -1.94 -17.82 -4.58
C TRP A 19 -1.97 -17.81 -6.10
N ARG A 20 -2.99 -17.21 -6.70
CA ARG A 20 -3.12 -17.06 -8.16
C ARG A 20 -2.41 -15.81 -8.65
N SER A 21 -2.50 -14.73 -7.88
CA SER A 21 -1.87 -13.44 -8.15
C SER A 21 -1.31 -12.79 -6.88
N LEU A 22 -0.51 -11.74 -7.02
CA LEU A 22 -0.08 -10.91 -5.87
C LEU A 22 -1.21 -10.03 -5.31
N ASP A 23 -2.31 -9.88 -6.04
CA ASP A 23 -3.47 -9.09 -5.64
C ASP A 23 -4.51 -9.92 -4.88
N ASP A 24 -4.31 -11.24 -4.80
CA ASP A 24 -5.12 -12.12 -3.97
C ASP A 24 -5.09 -11.62 -2.51
N LYS A 25 -6.25 -11.65 -1.87
CA LYS A 25 -6.45 -11.17 -0.51
C LYS A 25 -6.41 -12.34 0.48
N ARG A 26 -5.91 -12.06 1.69
CA ARG A 26 -6.01 -12.91 2.87
C ARG A 26 -6.45 -12.08 4.06
N TYR A 27 -7.23 -12.69 4.95
CA TYR A 27 -7.55 -12.10 6.24
C TYR A 27 -6.63 -12.68 7.30
N CYS A 28 -5.90 -11.81 8.00
CA CYS A 28 -5.04 -12.20 9.11
C CYS A 28 -5.88 -12.32 10.38
N LEU A 29 -5.97 -13.52 10.95
CA LEU A 29 -6.74 -13.76 12.19
C LEU A 29 -6.11 -13.10 13.42
N VAL A 30 -4.80 -12.82 13.40
CA VAL A 30 -4.09 -12.22 14.53
C VAL A 30 -4.32 -10.71 14.63
N CYS A 31 -4.15 -9.97 13.53
CA CYS A 31 -4.29 -8.50 13.54
C CYS A 31 -5.61 -8.01 12.96
N GLY A 32 -6.47 -8.90 12.44
CA GLY A 32 -7.78 -8.56 11.91
C GLY A 32 -7.76 -7.73 10.62
N LYS A 33 -6.64 -7.71 9.88
CA LYS A 33 -6.48 -6.91 8.65
C LYS A 33 -6.48 -7.78 7.40
N ILE A 34 -6.98 -7.20 6.32
CA ILE A 34 -6.81 -7.75 4.97
C ILE A 34 -5.40 -7.42 4.47
N ILE A 35 -4.71 -8.43 3.99
CA ILE A 35 -3.36 -8.35 3.43
C ILE A 35 -3.37 -8.92 2.00
N THR A 36 -2.53 -8.36 1.13
CA THR A 36 -2.31 -8.91 -0.22
C THR A 36 -0.96 -9.59 -0.33
N GLY A 37 -0.81 -10.44 -1.34
CA GLY A 37 0.48 -11.06 -1.68
C GLY A 37 1.58 -10.01 -1.92
N ARG A 38 1.19 -8.87 -2.48
CA ARG A 38 2.05 -7.71 -2.70
C ARG A 38 2.59 -7.12 -1.39
N GLN A 39 1.79 -7.09 -0.32
CA GLN A 39 2.18 -6.57 0.99
C GLN A 39 2.94 -7.58 1.86
N ILE A 40 2.61 -8.88 1.76
CA ILE A 40 3.23 -9.93 2.57
C ILE A 40 4.76 -9.84 2.51
N GLN A 41 5.38 -9.91 3.68
CA GLN A 41 6.83 -9.85 3.81
C GLN A 41 7.40 -11.25 3.56
N VAL A 42 8.45 -11.30 2.75
CA VAL A 42 9.24 -12.51 2.53
C VAL A 42 10.61 -12.23 3.10
N ALA A 43 10.93 -12.88 4.22
CA ALA A 43 12.18 -12.70 4.95
C ALA A 43 12.93 -14.02 5.06
N GLY A 44 14.25 -13.97 5.26
CA GLY A 44 15.13 -15.14 5.24
C GLY A 44 16.24 -14.98 4.21
N GLY A 45 17.12 -15.99 4.10
CA GLY A 45 18.28 -15.92 3.20
C GLY A 45 19.46 -15.07 3.71
N THR A 46 19.42 -14.52 4.92
CA THR A 46 20.45 -13.61 5.48
C THR A 46 21.85 -14.25 5.67
N ARG A 47 21.96 -15.59 5.54
CA ARG A 47 23.23 -16.33 5.42
C ARG A 47 23.34 -17.07 4.08
N GLY A 48 22.88 -16.47 3.00
CA GLY A 48 23.03 -16.99 1.63
C GLY A 48 22.13 -18.17 1.25
N ASN A 49 21.55 -18.91 2.21
CA ASN A 49 20.67 -20.07 1.93
C ASN A 49 19.65 -20.41 3.03
N GLY A 50 19.44 -19.53 4.02
CA GLY A 50 18.44 -19.77 5.08
C GLY A 50 17.03 -19.85 4.50
N PRO A 51 16.14 -20.71 5.02
CA PRO A 51 14.81 -20.92 4.45
C PRO A 51 14.01 -19.61 4.47
N LEU A 52 13.35 -19.32 3.34
CA LEU A 52 12.42 -18.21 3.23
C LEU A 52 11.22 -18.42 4.16
N ARG A 53 10.71 -17.33 4.71
CA ARG A 53 9.57 -17.28 5.60
C ARG A 53 8.63 -16.17 5.16
N LEU A 54 7.33 -16.41 5.31
CA LEU A 54 6.29 -15.42 5.09
C LEU A 54 5.87 -14.83 6.43
N SER A 55 5.70 -13.51 6.50
CA SER A 55 5.19 -12.81 7.68
C SER A 55 4.19 -11.72 7.31
N CYS A 56 3.29 -11.43 8.25
CA CYS A 56 2.32 -10.35 8.11
C CYS A 56 3.03 -9.00 7.90
N PRO A 57 2.52 -8.11 7.02
CA PRO A 57 3.06 -6.77 6.86
C PRO A 57 2.77 -5.83 8.05
N THR A 58 1.85 -6.21 8.95
CA THR A 58 1.45 -5.34 10.06
C THR A 58 2.55 -5.29 11.11
N GLU A 59 2.93 -4.09 11.56
CA GLU A 59 3.93 -3.92 12.61
C GLU A 59 3.57 -4.73 13.85
N ARG A 60 4.55 -5.45 14.41
CA ARG A 60 4.41 -6.29 15.61
C ARG A 60 3.40 -7.46 15.47
N CYS A 61 2.93 -7.75 14.26
CA CYS A 61 2.12 -8.94 14.01
C CYS A 61 3.04 -10.11 13.61
N ASN A 62 3.03 -11.16 14.42
CA ASN A 62 3.85 -12.35 14.20
C ASN A 62 3.11 -13.45 13.42
N SER A 63 2.03 -13.10 12.72
CA SER A 63 1.21 -14.11 12.05
C SER A 63 1.92 -14.72 10.85
N ILE A 64 1.69 -16.01 10.68
CA ILE A 64 2.29 -16.87 9.67
C ILE A 64 1.19 -17.39 8.72
N PRO A 65 1.53 -18.07 7.61
CA PRO A 65 0.53 -18.54 6.64
C PRO A 65 -0.64 -19.32 7.24
N MET A 66 -0.42 -20.06 8.35
CA MET A 66 -1.48 -20.78 9.05
C MET A 66 -2.59 -19.88 9.61
N ASP A 67 -2.27 -18.64 9.97
CA ASP A 67 -3.19 -17.68 10.57
C ASP A 67 -3.97 -16.87 9.53
N TRP A 68 -3.78 -17.17 8.24
CA TRP A 68 -4.35 -16.41 7.14
C TRP A 68 -5.45 -17.20 6.47
N VAL A 69 -6.66 -16.65 6.41
CA VAL A 69 -7.81 -17.29 5.79
C VAL A 69 -8.26 -16.53 4.55
N LEU A 70 -9.09 -17.16 3.73
CA LEU A 70 -9.80 -16.44 2.67
C LEU A 70 -10.80 -15.47 3.34
N PRO A 71 -10.78 -14.19 2.99
CA PRO A 71 -11.77 -13.26 3.51
C PRO A 71 -13.15 -13.61 2.96
N THR A 72 -14.16 -13.51 3.81
CA THR A 72 -15.57 -13.59 3.40
C THR A 72 -16.03 -12.25 2.86
N ASP A 73 -17.13 -12.24 2.12
CA ASP A 73 -17.74 -11.02 1.57
C ASP A 73 -18.08 -10.01 2.67
N GLU A 74 -18.50 -10.49 3.84
CA GLU A 74 -18.77 -9.64 5.01
C GLU A 74 -17.51 -8.90 5.50
N ILE A 75 -16.37 -9.59 5.57
CA ILE A 75 -15.11 -8.98 6.00
C ILE A 75 -14.63 -7.97 4.95
N LEU A 76 -14.77 -8.30 3.65
CA LEU A 76 -14.41 -7.38 2.57
C LEU A 76 -15.23 -6.09 2.63
N ALA A 77 -16.55 -6.20 2.79
CA ALA A 77 -17.44 -5.05 2.91
C ALA A 77 -17.10 -4.18 4.14
N LYS A 78 -16.84 -4.80 5.30
CA LYS A 78 -16.46 -4.08 6.53
C LYS A 78 -15.19 -3.26 6.35
N VAL A 79 -14.18 -3.82 5.69
CA VAL A 79 -12.91 -3.11 5.45
C VAL A 79 -13.08 -1.95 4.48
N GLU A 80 -13.92 -2.09 3.46
CA GLU A 80 -14.24 -1.00 2.53
C GLU A 80 -14.94 0.16 3.23
N VAL A 81 -15.89 -0.13 4.13
CA VAL A 81 -16.57 0.90 4.94
C VAL A 81 -15.59 1.61 5.87
N MET A 82 -14.73 0.86 6.57
CA MET A 82 -13.73 1.45 7.47
C MET A 82 -12.73 2.34 6.72
N ALA A 83 -12.27 1.92 5.54
CA ALA A 83 -11.37 2.71 4.71
C ALA A 83 -12.04 4.01 4.22
N ALA A 84 -13.32 3.95 3.85
CA ALA A 84 -14.08 5.13 3.45
C ALA A 84 -14.26 6.13 4.60
N GLU A 85 -14.44 5.66 5.83
CA GLU A 85 -14.53 6.50 7.04
C GLU A 85 -13.21 7.22 7.34
N GLU A 86 -12.08 6.52 7.29
CA GLU A 86 -10.74 7.11 7.48
C GLU A 86 -10.43 8.19 6.44
N CYS A 87 -10.82 7.99 5.18
CA CYS A 87 -10.65 9.01 4.14
C CYS A 87 -11.49 10.27 4.39
N LYS A 88 -12.67 10.16 5.00
CA LYS A 88 -13.50 11.32 5.38
C LYS A 88 -12.86 12.12 6.52
N THR A 89 -12.16 11.45 7.44
CA THR A 89 -11.52 12.11 8.59
C THR A 89 -10.18 12.75 8.25
N ALA A 90 -9.51 12.32 7.18
CA ALA A 90 -8.21 12.84 6.74
C ALA A 90 -8.29 14.11 5.84
N ALA A 91 -9.43 14.78 5.76
CA ALA A 91 -9.59 15.99 4.94
C ALA A 91 -8.62 17.12 5.39
N PRO A 92 -8.11 17.98 4.48
CA PRO A 92 -7.01 18.88 4.78
C PRO A 92 -7.46 20.03 5.68
N MET A 93 -6.66 20.32 6.72
CA MET A 93 -6.74 21.58 7.45
C MET A 93 -6.61 22.76 6.45
N PRO A 94 -7.53 23.74 6.44
CA PRO A 94 -7.36 24.92 5.61
C PRO A 94 -6.14 25.72 6.11
N ALA A 95 -5.19 25.96 5.22
CA ALA A 95 -4.08 26.86 5.47
C ALA A 95 -4.62 28.30 5.62
N ASN A 96 -4.76 28.76 6.86
CA ASN A 96 -5.00 30.18 7.15
C ASN A 96 -3.72 30.98 6.84
N HIS A 97 -3.59 31.46 5.60
CA HIS A 97 -2.68 32.55 5.29
C HIS A 97 -3.32 33.87 5.72
N SER A 98 -2.94 34.35 6.91
CA SER A 98 -3.25 35.71 7.34
C SER A 98 -2.42 36.71 6.54
N ASN A 99 -3.10 37.73 6.05
CA ASN A 99 -2.56 38.80 5.23
C ASN A 99 -1.83 39.81 6.14
N GLY A 100 -0.52 39.66 6.28
CA GLY A 100 0.36 40.57 7.00
C GLY A 100 1.04 41.56 6.06
N ARG A 101 0.42 42.71 5.85
CA ARG A 101 1.00 43.88 5.15
C ARG A 101 2.09 44.50 6.04
N SER A 102 3.35 44.47 5.60
CA SER A 102 4.40 45.42 5.99
C SER A 102 5.42 45.57 4.86
N GLU A 103 6.09 46.72 4.86
CA GLU A 103 6.51 47.44 3.68
C GLU A 103 7.87 47.04 3.09
N ARG A 104 7.94 47.18 1.77
CA ARG A 104 9.10 47.40 0.88
C ARG A 104 10.50 47.43 1.51
N ALA A 105 11.37 46.56 1.00
CA ALA A 105 12.71 46.96 0.58
C ALA A 105 13.08 46.25 -0.74
N HIS A 106 13.50 47.06 -1.70
CA HIS A 106 14.02 46.72 -3.03
C HIS A 106 15.16 45.70 -2.96
N SER A 107 15.17 44.70 -3.85
CA SER A 107 16.34 44.32 -4.67
C SER A 107 16.11 42.96 -5.37
N GLY A 108 16.36 42.91 -6.68
CA GLY A 108 16.77 41.68 -7.37
C GLY A 108 15.66 40.83 -8.00
N HIS A 109 15.22 41.24 -9.20
CA HIS A 109 14.61 40.34 -10.18
C HIS A 109 15.56 39.16 -10.48
N ASN A 110 15.01 37.95 -10.55
CA ASN A 110 15.32 36.90 -11.53
C ASN A 110 14.22 35.83 -11.46
N GLY A 111 13.24 35.95 -12.37
CA GLY A 111 12.15 34.99 -12.50
C GLY A 111 12.63 33.67 -13.09
N ILE A 112 12.15 32.57 -12.52
CA ILE A 112 11.90 31.34 -13.26
C ILE A 112 10.46 30.94 -12.99
N ALA A 113 9.68 31.08 -14.04
CA ALA A 113 8.26 30.82 -14.07
C ALA A 113 7.95 29.37 -13.71
N SER A 114 6.87 29.22 -12.95
CA SER A 114 6.11 27.99 -12.79
C SER A 114 5.70 27.44 -14.15
N GLN A 115 6.02 26.19 -14.44
CA GLN A 115 5.21 25.40 -15.35
C GLN A 115 5.27 23.91 -15.00
N LEU A 116 4.33 23.50 -14.15
CA LEU A 116 3.99 22.09 -13.96
C LEU A 116 3.50 21.53 -15.30
N ARG A 117 4.16 20.46 -15.78
CA ARG A 117 3.75 19.73 -16.98
C ARG A 117 2.38 19.08 -16.75
N LYS A 118 1.41 19.43 -17.58
CA LYS A 118 0.09 18.78 -17.66
C LYS A 118 0.29 17.31 -18.06
N PHE A 119 -0.27 16.39 -17.28
CA PHE A 119 -0.39 14.98 -17.65
C PHE A 119 -1.58 14.83 -18.61
N SER A 120 -1.34 14.28 -19.80
CA SER A 120 -2.39 13.83 -20.71
C SER A 120 -2.48 12.30 -20.64
N PHE A 121 -3.55 11.77 -20.05
CA PHE A 121 -3.88 10.34 -20.16
C PHE A 121 -4.63 10.11 -21.47
N HIS A 122 -3.98 9.46 -22.44
CA HIS A 122 -4.68 8.91 -23.60
C HIS A 122 -5.24 7.53 -23.24
N PHE A 123 -6.54 7.47 -22.99
CA PHE A 123 -7.30 6.22 -23.07
C PHE A 123 -7.43 5.84 -24.55
N LYS A 124 -6.78 4.74 -24.97
CA LYS A 124 -7.15 4.02 -26.18
C LYS A 124 -7.83 2.73 -25.77
N ARG A 125 -9.15 2.70 -25.95
CA ARG A 125 -9.98 1.50 -25.96
C ARG A 125 -9.98 0.99 -27.39
N SER A 126 -9.41 -0.19 -27.64
CA SER A 126 -9.56 -0.89 -28.91
C SER A 126 -10.72 -1.88 -28.79
N ALA A 127 -11.60 -1.85 -29.79
CA ALA A 127 -12.56 -2.91 -30.08
C ALA A 127 -11.86 -4.04 -30.85
#